data_AF-A0A395L857-F1
#
_entry.id   AF-A0A395L857-F1
#
_cell.length_a   1.000
_cell.length_b   1.000
_cell.length_c   1.000
_cell.angle_alpha   90.00
_cell.angle_beta   90.00
_cell.angle_gamma   90.00
#
_symmetry.space_group_name_H-M   'P 1'
#
loop_
_entity.id
_entity.type
_entity.pdbx_description
1 polymer ?
#
loop_
_entity_poly.entity_id
_entity_poly.type
_entity_poly.pdbx_seq_one_letter_code
_entity_poly.pdbx_strand_id
1 'polypeptide(L)'
;MTLAKFASFSAAGGQGYGLVTDQGIIDLSRRHSAKWPTLREVIADGTLTRLADEAASLAPDLSLADIRFEIPVPAPEKIVCVGVNFPDRNEEYRDGQAAPANPRAPSRVMNSR
;
A
#
# COMPACT_ATOMS: atom_id res chain seq x y z
N MET A 1 -9.66 -15.64 9.16
CA MET A 1 -9.32 -14.21 9.24
C MET A 1 -9.06 -13.71 7.84
N THR A 2 -9.95 -12.88 7.31
CA THR A 2 -9.74 -12.22 6.01
C THR A 2 -8.74 -11.09 6.21
N LEU A 3 -7.74 -10.98 5.33
CA LEU A 3 -6.76 -9.90 5.41
C LEU A 3 -7.42 -8.58 5.01
N ALA A 4 -7.31 -7.57 5.89
CA ALA A 4 -7.75 -6.21 5.62
C ALA A 4 -6.94 -5.60 4.46
N LYS A 5 -7.63 -5.00 3.49
CA LYS A 5 -7.02 -4.34 2.32
C LYS A 5 -7.30 -2.86 2.40
N PHE A 6 -6.26 -2.04 2.39
CA PHE A 6 -6.38 -0.59 2.35
C PHE A 6 -5.96 -0.06 0.99
N ALA A 7 -6.63 0.99 0.53
CA ALA A 7 -6.31 1.67 -0.71
C ALA A 7 -6.39 3.18 -0.54
N SER A 8 -5.52 3.87 -1.29
CA SER A 8 -5.70 5.28 -1.61
C SER A 8 -6.45 5.36 -2.94
N PHE A 9 -7.36 6.32 -3.07
CA PHE A 9 -8.22 6.46 -4.23
C PHE A 9 -8.54 7.92 -4.55
N SER A 10 -9.00 8.17 -5.77
CA SER A 10 -9.66 9.41 -6.16
C SER A 10 -11.10 9.12 -6.56
N ALA A 11 -12.02 9.99 -6.13
CA ALA A 11 -13.45 9.94 -6.41
C ALA A 11 -13.97 11.35 -6.76
N ALA A 12 -15.25 11.50 -7.09
CA ALA A 12 -15.85 12.81 -7.39
C ALA A 12 -15.66 13.83 -6.25
N GLY A 13 -15.57 13.37 -4.99
CA GLY A 13 -15.34 14.21 -3.81
C GLY A 13 -13.86 14.54 -3.53
N GLY A 14 -12.93 14.11 -4.38
CA GLY A 14 -11.49 14.32 -4.22
C GLY A 14 -10.71 13.04 -3.88
N GLN A 15 -9.49 13.21 -3.38
CA GLN A 15 -8.62 12.11 -2.97
C GLN A 15 -8.95 11.66 -1.55
N GLY A 16 -8.81 10.36 -1.31
CA GLY A 16 -9.08 9.74 -0.03
C GLY A 16 -8.38 8.41 0.15
N TYR A 17 -8.60 7.79 1.30
CA TYR A 17 -8.14 6.44 1.60
C TYR A 17 -9.20 5.66 2.38
N GLY A 18 -9.18 4.34 2.26
CA GLY A 18 -10.25 3.52 2.81
C GLY A 18 -9.97 2.03 2.83
N LEU A 19 -10.90 1.29 3.45
CA LEU A 19 -10.90 -0.16 3.47
C LEU A 19 -11.62 -0.69 2.21
N VAL A 20 -10.99 -1.64 1.53
CA VAL A 20 -11.54 -2.31 0.35
C VAL A 20 -12.34 -3.54 0.78
N THR A 21 -13.59 -3.60 0.35
CA THR A 21 -14.49 -4.75 0.53
C THR A 21 -14.99 -5.22 -0.84
N ASP A 22 -15.63 -6.39 -0.89
CA ASP A 22 -16.23 -6.90 -2.14
C ASP A 22 -17.42 -6.04 -2.62
N GLN A 23 -18.00 -5.22 -1.74
CA GLN A 23 -19.14 -4.37 -2.05
C GLN A 23 -18.77 -2.90 -2.31
N GLY A 24 -17.51 -2.51 -2.10
CA GLY A 24 -17.08 -1.12 -2.25
C GLY A 24 -15.97 -0.70 -1.30
N ILE A 25 -15.75 0.61 -1.22
CA ILE A 25 -14.80 1.25 -0.33
C ILE A 25 -15.52 1.85 0.87
N ILE A 26 -15.00 1.58 2.06
CA ILE A 26 -15.34 2.35 3.28
C ILE A 26 -14.33 3.50 3.38
N ASP A 27 -14.79 4.73 3.19
CA ASP A 27 -13.97 5.95 3.11
C ASP A 27 -13.54 6.40 4.52
N LEU A 28 -12.31 6.06 4.89
CA LEU A 28 -11.75 6.38 6.21
C LEU A 28 -11.30 7.85 6.28
N SER A 29 -10.91 8.45 5.16
CA SER A 29 -10.59 9.88 5.09
C SER A 29 -11.75 10.78 5.50
N ARG A 30 -13.00 10.44 5.16
CA ARG A 30 -14.18 11.19 5.62
C ARG A 30 -14.32 11.26 7.14
N ARG A 31 -13.84 10.22 7.83
CA ARG A 31 -14.01 10.07 9.29
C ARG A 31 -12.80 10.59 10.06
N HIS A 32 -11.60 10.47 9.49
CA HIS A 32 -10.36 10.63 10.22
C HIS A 32 -9.35 11.62 9.61
N SER A 33 -9.67 12.29 8.51
CA SER A 33 -8.75 13.22 7.81
C SER A 33 -8.19 14.35 8.68
N ALA A 34 -8.90 14.77 9.72
CA ALA A 34 -8.41 15.77 10.67
C ALA A 34 -7.16 15.30 11.43
N LYS A 35 -7.03 13.99 11.71
CA LYS A 35 -5.88 13.39 12.40
C LYS A 35 -4.92 12.73 11.42
N TRP A 36 -5.45 11.97 10.46
CA TRP A 36 -4.67 11.25 9.47
C TRP A 36 -5.14 11.68 8.07
N PRO A 37 -4.54 12.73 7.49
CA PRO A 37 -4.98 13.25 6.20
C PRO A 37 -4.78 12.25 5.04
N THR A 38 -3.79 11.35 5.16
CA THR A 38 -3.55 10.29 4.16
C THR A 38 -3.30 8.93 4.83
N LEU A 39 -3.31 7.86 4.02
CA LEU A 39 -2.95 6.51 4.47
C LEU A 39 -1.54 6.44 5.06
N ARG A 40 -0.63 7.35 4.66
CA ARG A 40 0.73 7.44 5.20
C ARG A 40 0.72 7.71 6.70
N GLU A 41 -0.07 8.67 7.17
CA GLU A 41 -0.14 9.01 8.59
C GLU A 41 -0.80 7.91 9.41
N VAL A 42 -1.76 7.18 8.85
CA VAL A 42 -2.34 5.98 9.49
C VAL A 42 -1.27 4.91 9.71
N ILE A 43 -0.44 4.65 8.70
CA ILE A 43 0.66 3.68 8.78
C ILE A 43 1.69 4.15 9.81
N ALA A 44 2.07 5.44 9.78
CA ALA A 44 3.05 6.00 10.69
C ALA A 44 2.58 5.95 12.16
N ASP A 45 1.27 6.11 12.43
CA ASP A 45 0.69 6.03 13.77
C ASP A 45 0.37 4.58 14.20
N GLY A 46 0.63 3.58 13.34
CA GLY A 46 0.43 2.16 13.66
C GLY A 46 -1.02 1.75 13.85
N THR A 47 -1.98 2.46 13.27
CA THR A 47 -3.42 2.31 13.59
C THR A 47 -4.24 1.48 12.60
N LEU A 48 -3.59 0.84 11.62
CA LEU A 48 -4.28 0.05 10.58
C LEU A 48 -5.23 -1.01 11.16
N THR A 49 -4.78 -1.79 12.14
CA THR A 49 -5.62 -2.84 12.76
C THR A 49 -6.85 -2.24 13.42
N ARG A 50 -6.67 -1.17 14.20
CA ARG A 50 -7.78 -0.47 14.87
C ARG A 50 -8.81 0.05 13.86
N LEU A 51 -8.34 0.64 12.76
CA LEU A 51 -9.24 1.16 11.72
C LEU A 51 -9.91 0.04 10.92
N ALA A 52 -9.24 -1.11 10.72
CA ALA A 52 -9.86 -2.28 10.11
C ALA A 52 -11.00 -2.83 10.99
N ASP A 53 -10.77 -2.94 12.31
CA ASP A 53 -11.78 -3.40 13.27
C ASP A 53 -12.97 -2.43 13.35
N GLU A 54 -12.69 -1.12 13.38
CA GLU A 54 -13.72 -0.07 13.36
C GLU A 54 -14.58 -0.16 12.08
N ALA A 55 -13.93 -0.33 10.92
CA ALA A 55 -14.59 -0.40 9.62
C ALA A 55 -15.34 -1.72 9.36
N ALA A 56 -15.01 -2.81 10.07
CA ALA A 56 -15.61 -4.13 9.83
C ALA A 56 -17.15 -4.16 9.99
N SER A 57 -17.71 -3.18 10.72
CA SER A 57 -19.17 -3.05 10.94
C SER A 57 -19.85 -2.02 10.04
N LEU A 58 -19.09 -1.33 9.18
CA LEU A 58 -19.60 -0.24 8.35
C LEU A 58 -19.98 -0.70 6.94
N ALA A 59 -21.01 -0.08 6.37
CA ALA A 59 -21.33 -0.25 4.96
C ALA A 59 -20.36 0.56 4.07
N PRO A 60 -20.07 0.11 2.84
CA PRO A 60 -19.27 0.89 1.90
C PRO A 60 -19.91 2.26 1.60
N ASP A 61 -19.08 3.29 1.52
CA ASP A 61 -19.49 4.65 1.17
C ASP A 61 -19.46 4.88 -0.36
N LEU A 62 -18.61 4.13 -1.08
CA LEU A 62 -18.35 4.30 -2.52
C LEU A 62 -18.31 2.94 -3.22
N SER A 63 -18.86 2.88 -4.44
CA SER A 63 -18.69 1.73 -5.33
C SER A 63 -17.26 1.65 -5.87
N LEU A 64 -16.75 0.45 -6.13
CA LEU A 64 -15.47 0.26 -6.82
C LEU A 64 -15.46 0.84 -8.24
N ALA A 65 -16.63 0.98 -8.87
CA ALA A 65 -16.77 1.58 -10.20
C ALA A 65 -16.64 3.11 -10.18
N ASP A 66 -16.86 3.75 -9.03
CA ASP A 66 -16.88 5.21 -8.88
C ASP A 66 -15.55 5.78 -8.40
N ILE A 67 -14.54 4.91 -8.24
CA ILE A 67 -13.21 5.29 -7.76
C ILE A 67 -12.13 4.93 -8.78
N ARG A 68 -11.04 5.69 -8.72
CA ARG A 68 -9.77 5.32 -9.32
C ARG A 68 -8.78 5.00 -8.21
N PHE A 69 -8.16 3.83 -8.27
CA PHE A 69 -7.07 3.48 -7.37
C PHE A 69 -5.86 4.38 -7.64
N GLU A 70 -5.28 4.89 -6.55
CA GLU A 70 -4.08 5.73 -6.56
C GLU A 70 -2.91 4.96 -5.92
N ILE A 71 -1.72 5.55 -5.99
CA ILE A 71 -0.55 5.05 -5.27
C ILE A 71 -0.91 4.96 -3.77
N PRO A 72 -0.81 3.79 -3.11
CA PRO A 72 -1.27 3.63 -1.73
C PRO A 72 -0.63 4.63 -0.76
N VAL A 73 0.65 4.94 -0.97
CA VAL A 73 1.38 5.96 -0.23
C VAL A 73 1.93 6.97 -1.25
N PRO A 74 1.27 8.12 -1.49
CA PRO A 74 1.61 9.04 -2.58
C PRO A 74 2.91 9.83 -2.35
N ALA A 75 3.39 9.94 -1.11
CA ALA A 75 4.65 10.62 -0.76
C ALA A 75 5.48 9.78 0.24
N PRO A 76 6.01 8.62 -0.18
CA PRO A 76 6.88 7.83 0.68
C PRO A 76 8.24 8.52 0.84
N GLU A 77 8.82 8.48 2.04
CA GLU A 77 10.15 9.04 2.26
C GLU A 77 11.22 8.29 1.45
N LYS A 78 11.06 6.96 1.34
CA LYS A 78 12.00 6.07 0.66
C LYS A 78 11.25 4.94 -0.03
N ILE A 79 11.67 4.60 -1.25
CA ILE A 79 11.28 3.37 -1.95
C ILE A 79 12.55 2.53 -2.13
N VAL A 80 12.62 1.38 -1.46
CA VAL A 80 13.78 0.48 -1.50
C VAL A 80 13.48 -0.68 -2.44
N CYS A 81 14.13 -0.70 -3.60
CA CYS A 81 13.99 -1.78 -4.58
C CYS A 81 15.02 -2.89 -4.34
N VAL A 82 14.58 -4.15 -4.35
CA VAL A 82 15.47 -5.33 -4.27
C VAL A 82 15.72 -5.86 -5.69
N GLY A 83 16.99 -5.82 -6.14
CA GLY A 83 17.35 -6.15 -7.53
C GLY A 83 17.42 -7.64 -7.85
N VAL A 84 17.73 -8.49 -6.87
CA VAL A 84 17.76 -9.95 -7.02
C VAL A 84 17.08 -10.57 -5.80
N ASN A 85 15.88 -11.12 -6.00
CA ASN A 85 15.05 -11.68 -4.92
C ASN A 85 14.43 -13.05 -5.26
N PHE A 86 15.05 -13.79 -6.19
CA PHE A 86 14.62 -15.13 -6.57
C PHE A 86 15.84 -16.08 -6.53
N PRO A 87 15.73 -17.25 -5.86
CA PRO A 87 16.86 -18.17 -5.68
C PRO A 87 17.30 -18.88 -6.98
N ASP A 88 16.39 -19.15 -7.93
CA ASP A 88 16.69 -19.85 -9.19
C ASP A 88 17.16 -18.93 -10.33
N ARG A 89 18.10 -18.03 -10.05
CA ARG A 89 18.65 -17.09 -11.04
C ARG A 89 19.81 -17.66 -11.88
N ASN A 90 20.36 -18.82 -11.53
CA ASN A 90 21.64 -19.28 -12.07
C ASN A 90 21.56 -20.10 -13.38
N GLU A 91 20.38 -20.46 -13.88
CA GLU A 91 20.27 -21.22 -15.15
C GLU A 91 20.21 -20.34 -16.42
N GLU A 92 19.85 -19.06 -16.31
CA GLU A 92 19.72 -18.18 -17.50
C GLU A 92 21.01 -17.44 -17.88
N TYR A 93 21.92 -17.22 -16.92
CA TYR A 93 23.25 -16.61 -17.13
C TYR A 93 24.32 -17.62 -16.75
N ARG A 94 24.99 -18.25 -17.74
CA ARG A 94 26.13 -19.17 -17.52
C ARG A 94 27.38 -18.42 -17.01
N ASP A 95 27.28 -17.68 -15.91
CA ASP A 95 28.37 -16.86 -15.38
C ASP A 95 29.16 -17.54 -14.24
N GLY A 96 28.79 -18.77 -13.87
CA GLY A 96 29.57 -19.60 -12.94
C GLY A 96 29.73 -19.03 -11.52
N GLN A 97 29.01 -17.96 -11.17
CA GLN A 97 29.08 -17.37 -9.83
C GLN A 97 27.97 -17.92 -8.93
N ALA A 98 28.38 -18.46 -7.78
CA ALA A 98 27.46 -18.88 -6.73
C ALA A 98 26.67 -17.68 -6.18
N ALA A 99 25.41 -17.93 -5.81
CA ALA A 99 24.57 -16.93 -5.16
C ALA A 99 25.26 -16.42 -3.88
N PRO A 100 25.33 -15.09 -3.65
CA PRO A 100 25.91 -14.55 -2.42
C PRO A 100 25.08 -14.97 -1.21
N ALA A 101 25.74 -15.24 -0.07
CA ALA A 101 25.08 -15.65 1.18
C ALA A 101 24.10 -14.61 1.76
N ASN A 102 24.13 -13.37 1.27
CA ASN A 102 23.18 -12.31 1.61
C ASN A 102 22.55 -11.74 0.31
N PRO A 103 21.25 -11.39 0.33
CA PRO A 103 20.63 -10.68 -0.77
C PRO A 103 21.35 -9.35 -1.01
N ARG A 104 21.83 -9.14 -2.23
CA ARG A 104 22.37 -7.84 -2.67
C ARG A 104 21.20 -6.94 -3.05
N ALA A 105 20.91 -5.95 -2.22
CA ALA A 105 19.99 -4.86 -2.56
C ALA A 105 20.81 -3.66 -3.06
N PRO A 106 21.08 -3.51 -4.37
CA PRO A 106 21.59 -2.25 -4.89
C PRO A 106 20.54 -1.18 -4.62
N SER A 107 20.78 -0.34 -3.62
CA SER A 107 19.85 0.70 -3.19
C SER A 107 19.86 1.84 -4.21
N ARG A 108 18.91 1.80 -5.14
CA ARG A 108 18.52 3.00 -5.87
C ARG A 108 17.41 3.68 -5.07
N VAL A 109 17.77 4.71 -4.30
CA VAL A 109 16.79 5.57 -3.64
C VAL A 109 16.12 6.41 -4.73
N MET A 110 14.87 6.09 -5.06
CA MET A 110 14.01 6.97 -5.84
C MET A 110 13.24 7.85 -4.85
N ASN A 111 13.52 9.16 -4.88
CA ASN A 111 12.63 10.14 -4.24
C ASN A 111 11.38 10.26 -5.12
N SER A 112 10.20 10.09 -4.54
CA SER A 112 8.95 10.52 -5.17
C SER A 112 9.00 12.04 -5.27
N ARG A 113 8.95 12.57 -6.50
CA ARG A 113 8.71 14.01 -6.71
C ARG A 113 7.26 14.33 -6.42
#